data_AF-A0A392MSJ2-F1
#
_entry.id   AF-A0A392MSJ2-F1
#
_cell.length_a   1.000
_cell.length_b   1.000
_cell.length_c   1.000
_cell.angle_alpha   90.00
_cell.angle_beta   90.00
_cell.angle_gamma   90.00
#
_symmetry.space_group_name_H-M   'P 1'
#
loop_
_entity.id
_entity.type
_entity.pdbx_description
1 polymer ?
#
loop_
_entity_poly.entity_id
_entity_poly.type
_entity_poly.pdbx_seq_one_letter_code
_entity_poly.pdbx_strand_id
1 'polypeptide(L)'
;DLFDFIASSLKEFIAKEGDGSKTSQDRRELGFTFSFPVKQMSVSSGILIKWTKGFSIVDMVGKDVAACLQEAFARKGLDVHVAALVNDTVGTLAVGHYHDPDTVAAIVVNMEWGNFWSSHLPRTSYDIELDAESPNPNDQGFEKMISGMYLGDIVRRVILRMSLESEMFGPISSKLSTPFVL
;
A
#
# COMPACT_ATOMS: atom_id res chain seq x y z
N ASP A 1 -6.09 -14.19 -1.10
CA ASP A 1 -4.65 -14.13 -0.80
C ASP A 1 -4.05 -12.93 -1.54
N LEU A 2 -3.07 -12.21 -0.94
CA LEU A 2 -2.40 -11.04 -1.52
C LEU A 2 -1.81 -11.33 -2.90
N PHE A 3 -1.10 -12.44 -3.06
CA PHE A 3 -0.42 -12.75 -4.32
C PHE A 3 -1.39 -13.14 -5.43
N ASP A 4 -2.52 -13.79 -5.08
CA ASP A 4 -3.59 -14.07 -6.04
C ASP A 4 -4.26 -12.78 -6.54
N PHE A 5 -4.39 -11.76 -5.69
CA PHE A 5 -4.86 -10.44 -6.09
C PHE A 5 -3.88 -9.81 -7.08
N ILE A 6 -2.58 -9.74 -6.74
CA ILE A 6 -1.53 -9.20 -7.62
C ILE A 6 -1.51 -9.92 -8.98
N ALA A 7 -1.57 -11.26 -8.98
CA ALA A 7 -1.61 -12.05 -10.21
C ALA A 7 -2.85 -11.79 -11.06
N SER A 8 -4.00 -11.55 -10.45
CA SER A 8 -5.24 -11.22 -11.16
C SER A 8 -5.19 -9.82 -11.75
N SER A 9 -4.68 -8.84 -11.00
CA SER A 9 -4.45 -7.48 -11.49
C SER A 9 -3.47 -7.44 -12.67
N LEU A 10 -2.37 -8.20 -12.60
CA LEU A 10 -1.42 -8.31 -13.71
C LEU A 10 -2.05 -8.95 -14.95
N LYS A 11 -2.90 -9.98 -14.77
CA LYS A 11 -3.64 -10.60 -15.86
C LYS A 11 -4.54 -9.61 -16.59
N GLU A 12 -5.29 -8.82 -15.84
CA GLU A 12 -6.16 -7.78 -16.40
C GLU A 12 -5.36 -6.70 -17.13
N PHE A 13 -4.21 -6.31 -16.58
CA PHE A 13 -3.31 -5.35 -17.22
C PHE A 13 -2.80 -5.85 -18.57
N ILE A 14 -2.26 -7.08 -18.63
CA ILE A 14 -1.77 -7.69 -19.86
C ILE A 14 -2.88 -7.79 -20.92
N ALA A 15 -4.11 -8.12 -20.50
CA ALA A 15 -5.26 -8.19 -21.42
C ALA A 15 -5.65 -6.81 -22.00
N LYS A 16 -5.47 -5.72 -21.24
CA LYS A 16 -5.81 -4.35 -21.66
C LYS A 16 -4.78 -3.73 -22.60
N GLU A 17 -3.49 -3.92 -22.33
CA GLU A 17 -2.40 -3.36 -23.15
C GLU A 17 -2.30 -4.03 -24.53
N GLY A 18 -3.03 -5.14 -24.74
CA GLY A 18 -2.97 -5.94 -25.95
C GLY A 18 -1.68 -6.75 -26.05
N ASP A 19 -1.71 -7.84 -26.82
CA ASP A 19 -0.52 -8.62 -27.16
C ASP A 19 0.30 -7.84 -28.19
N GLY A 20 0.94 -6.75 -27.76
CA GLY A 20 1.87 -5.99 -28.58
C GLY A 20 2.97 -6.92 -29.11
N SER A 21 2.82 -7.34 -30.37
CA SER A 21 3.81 -8.08 -31.18
C SER A 21 4.63 -9.11 -30.40
N LYS A 22 3.98 -10.13 -29.83
CA LYS A 22 4.70 -11.33 -29.38
C LYS A 22 4.36 -12.51 -30.28
N THR A 23 5.38 -12.98 -31.01
CA THR A 23 5.44 -14.36 -31.46
C THR A 23 5.32 -15.27 -30.23
N SER A 24 4.51 -16.30 -30.35
CA SER A 24 4.00 -17.21 -29.32
C SER A 24 5.06 -18.07 -28.56
N GLN A 25 6.31 -17.62 -28.47
CA GLN A 25 7.43 -18.40 -27.91
C GLN A 25 8.22 -17.74 -26.77
N ASP A 26 8.10 -16.42 -26.53
CA ASP A 26 8.90 -15.77 -25.47
C ASP A 26 8.06 -15.48 -24.20
N ARG A 27 8.24 -16.37 -23.21
CA ARG A 27 7.73 -16.21 -21.84
C ARG A 27 8.05 -14.82 -21.29
N ARG A 28 7.09 -14.18 -20.63
CA ARG A 28 7.28 -12.82 -20.08
C ARG A 28 8.10 -12.90 -18.80
N GLU A 29 9.18 -12.13 -18.72
CA GLU A 29 10.02 -12.00 -17.54
C GLU A 29 9.56 -10.78 -16.72
N LEU A 30 9.48 -10.93 -15.39
CA LEU A 30 9.04 -9.90 -14.45
C LEU A 30 10.12 -9.63 -13.39
N GLY A 31 10.47 -8.35 -13.25
CA GLY A 31 11.18 -7.86 -12.07
C GLY A 31 10.18 -7.55 -10.95
N PHE A 32 10.34 -8.18 -9.80
CA PHE A 32 9.48 -8.01 -8.64
C PHE A 32 10.17 -7.10 -7.61
N THR A 33 9.82 -5.82 -7.61
CA THR A 33 10.24 -4.88 -6.56
C THR A 33 9.39 -5.10 -5.32
N PHE A 34 10.01 -5.59 -4.24
CA PHE A 34 9.35 -5.89 -2.98
C PHE A 34 10.04 -5.16 -1.83
N SER A 35 9.48 -4.02 -1.46
CA SER A 35 10.06 -3.05 -0.52
C SER A 35 9.86 -3.41 0.96
N PHE A 36 10.21 -4.65 1.32
CA PHE A 36 10.18 -5.17 2.69
C PHE A 36 11.49 -5.89 3.02
N PRO A 37 11.83 -6.04 4.32
CA PRO A 37 12.99 -6.83 4.75
C PRO A 37 12.91 -8.29 4.27
N VAL A 38 13.80 -8.65 3.35
CA VAL A 38 13.89 -10.00 2.78
C VAL A 38 15.30 -10.54 2.95
N LYS A 39 15.41 -11.81 3.38
CA LYS A 39 16.64 -12.58 3.29
C LYS A 39 16.74 -13.15 1.88
N GLN A 40 17.50 -12.49 1.03
CA GLN A 40 17.68 -12.90 -0.36
C GLN A 40 18.45 -14.23 -0.44
N MET A 41 17.91 -15.19 -1.18
CA MET A 41 18.51 -16.52 -1.36
C MET A 41 19.09 -16.69 -2.77
N SER A 42 18.52 -16.00 -3.76
CA SER A 42 19.04 -15.88 -5.12
C SER A 42 18.56 -14.56 -5.75
N VAL A 43 18.91 -14.31 -7.03
CA VAL A 43 18.38 -13.14 -7.76
C VAL A 43 16.85 -13.15 -7.83
N SER A 44 16.21 -14.33 -7.86
CA SER A 44 14.77 -14.53 -8.04
C SER A 44 14.08 -15.17 -6.83
N SER A 45 14.72 -15.20 -5.66
CA SER A 45 14.19 -15.85 -4.45
C SER A 45 14.57 -15.09 -3.19
N GLY A 46 13.64 -15.00 -2.24
CA GLY A 46 13.93 -14.38 -0.96
C GLY A 46 12.85 -14.59 0.09
N ILE A 47 13.29 -14.86 1.31
CA ILE A 47 12.43 -15.14 2.46
C ILE A 47 12.04 -13.83 3.16
N LEU A 48 10.75 -13.57 3.32
CA LEU A 48 10.26 -12.44 4.10
C LEU A 48 10.68 -12.58 5.57
N ILE A 49 11.41 -11.59 6.09
CA ILE A 49 11.85 -11.56 7.50
C ILE A 49 10.74 -11.02 8.40
N LYS A 50 10.14 -9.89 8.01
CA LYS A 50 9.03 -9.26 8.71
C LYS A 50 8.33 -8.27 7.81
N TRP A 51 7.05 -8.04 8.06
CA TRP A 51 6.33 -6.92 7.48
C TRP A 51 6.72 -5.60 8.17
N THR A 52 6.57 -4.50 7.43
CA THR A 52 6.76 -3.11 7.88
C THR A 52 5.62 -2.26 7.28
N LYS A 53 5.62 -0.94 7.48
CA LYS A 53 4.68 -0.02 6.81
C LYS A 53 3.19 -0.38 7.05
N GLY A 54 2.86 -0.86 8.24
CA GLY A 54 1.49 -1.27 8.61
C GLY A 54 1.00 -2.60 8.04
N PHE A 55 1.79 -3.32 7.24
CA PHE A 55 1.40 -4.64 6.74
C PHE A 55 1.52 -5.71 7.84
N SER A 56 0.57 -6.66 7.88
CA SER A 56 0.59 -7.78 8.82
C SER A 56 -0.13 -9.01 8.28
N ILE A 57 0.46 -9.68 7.28
CA ILE A 57 -0.04 -10.97 6.77
C ILE A 57 0.72 -12.08 7.48
N VAL A 58 0.13 -12.62 8.55
CA VAL A 58 0.77 -13.56 9.48
C VAL A 58 1.37 -14.76 8.76
N ASP A 59 0.63 -15.36 7.83
CA ASP A 59 1.04 -16.58 7.13
C ASP A 59 2.13 -16.38 6.08
N MET A 60 2.69 -15.18 5.92
CA MET A 60 3.75 -14.91 4.93
C MET A 60 5.15 -14.75 5.52
N VAL A 61 5.27 -14.44 6.80
CA VAL A 61 6.59 -14.33 7.43
C VAL A 61 7.31 -15.68 7.38
N GLY A 62 8.56 -15.70 6.93
CA GLY A 62 9.34 -16.93 6.75
C GLY A 62 9.10 -17.66 5.43
N LYS A 63 8.24 -17.15 4.53
CA LYS A 63 8.02 -17.71 3.19
C LYS A 63 8.82 -17.00 2.11
N ASP A 64 9.07 -17.71 1.01
CA ASP A 64 9.68 -17.15 -0.20
C ASP A 64 8.63 -16.37 -1.00
N VAL A 65 8.76 -15.05 -1.02
CA VAL A 65 7.75 -14.17 -1.64
C VAL A 65 7.75 -14.25 -3.16
N ALA A 66 8.89 -14.54 -3.78
CA ALA A 66 8.98 -14.72 -5.22
C ALA A 66 8.33 -16.04 -5.64
N ALA A 67 8.56 -17.11 -4.86
CA ALA A 67 7.87 -18.38 -5.07
C ALA A 67 6.35 -18.25 -4.88
N CYS A 68 5.90 -17.55 -3.83
CA CYS A 68 4.47 -17.31 -3.61
C CYS A 68 3.81 -16.55 -4.78
N LEU A 69 4.50 -15.55 -5.34
CA LEU A 69 4.02 -14.84 -6.53
C LEU A 69 4.03 -15.74 -7.78
N GLN A 70 5.08 -16.54 -7.97
CA GLN A 70 5.19 -17.46 -9.11
C GLN A 70 4.07 -18.53 -9.08
N GLU A 71 3.75 -19.07 -7.91
CA GLU A 71 2.63 -19.99 -7.72
C GLU A 71 1.28 -19.32 -8.00
N ALA A 72 1.12 -18.05 -7.60
CA ALA A 72 -0.09 -17.29 -7.90
C ALA A 72 -0.27 -17.10 -9.42
N PHE A 73 0.80 -16.82 -10.17
CA PHE A 73 0.76 -16.81 -11.64
C PHE A 73 0.32 -18.15 -12.21
N ALA A 74 0.87 -19.26 -11.73
CA ALA A 74 0.46 -20.60 -12.15
C ALA A 74 -1.02 -20.87 -11.88
N ARG A 75 -1.52 -20.55 -10.67
CA ARG A 75 -2.95 -20.68 -10.32
C ARG A 75 -3.87 -19.82 -11.20
N LYS A 76 -3.40 -18.66 -11.68
CA LYS A 76 -4.16 -17.77 -12.56
C LYS A 76 -3.97 -18.06 -14.05
N GLY A 77 -3.16 -19.05 -14.41
CA GLY A 77 -2.83 -19.40 -15.79
C GLY A 77 -2.07 -18.27 -16.51
N LEU A 78 -1.18 -17.58 -15.81
CA LEU A 78 -0.38 -16.49 -16.34
C LEU A 78 1.02 -16.98 -16.70
N ASP A 79 1.39 -16.90 -17.98
CA ASP A 79 2.72 -17.27 -18.45
C ASP A 79 3.75 -16.15 -18.24
N VAL A 80 4.06 -15.93 -16.96
CA VAL A 80 5.00 -14.92 -16.47
C VAL A 80 5.98 -15.59 -15.51
N HIS A 81 7.25 -15.25 -15.63
CA HIS A 81 8.32 -15.72 -14.77
C HIS A 81 8.88 -14.60 -13.91
N VAL A 82 9.01 -14.86 -12.60
CA VAL A 82 9.69 -13.94 -11.69
C VAL A 82 11.20 -14.06 -11.91
N ALA A 83 11.74 -13.16 -12.72
CA ALA A 83 13.15 -13.14 -13.13
C ALA A 83 14.07 -12.62 -12.03
N ALA A 84 13.58 -11.65 -11.27
CA ALA A 84 14.33 -10.98 -10.23
C ALA A 84 13.42 -10.53 -9.10
N LEU A 85 13.91 -10.63 -7.87
CA LEU A 85 13.35 -10.03 -6.66
C LEU A 85 14.32 -8.96 -6.20
N VAL A 86 13.87 -7.71 -6.13
CA VAL A 86 14.70 -6.56 -5.76
C VAL A 86 14.03 -5.72 -4.69
N ASN A 87 14.84 -5.07 -3.86
CA ASN A 87 14.36 -3.97 -3.02
C ASN A 87 14.21 -2.69 -3.86
N ASP A 88 13.37 -1.75 -3.43
CA ASP A 88 13.20 -0.45 -4.08
C ASP A 88 14.52 0.30 -4.26
N THR A 89 15.37 0.33 -3.24
CA THR A 89 16.67 1.01 -3.32
C THR A 89 17.58 0.40 -4.39
N VAL A 90 17.56 -0.92 -4.54
CA VAL A 90 18.31 -1.63 -5.59
C VAL A 90 17.74 -1.31 -6.96
N GLY A 91 16.42 -1.28 -7.10
CA GLY A 91 15.75 -0.86 -8.34
C GLY A 91 16.08 0.58 -8.73
N THR A 92 16.07 1.51 -7.76
CA THR A 92 16.46 2.91 -7.97
C THR A 92 17.92 3.03 -8.41
N LEU A 93 18.84 2.30 -7.77
CA LEU A 93 20.24 2.27 -8.17
C LEU A 93 20.41 1.73 -9.59
N ALA A 94 19.76 0.63 -9.93
CA ALA A 94 19.87 0.01 -11.25
C ALA A 94 19.39 0.94 -12.37
N VAL A 95 18.26 1.63 -12.17
CA VAL A 95 17.74 2.61 -13.13
C VAL A 95 18.65 3.84 -13.21
N GLY A 96 19.16 4.32 -12.06
CA GLY A 96 20.12 5.42 -12.03
C GLY A 96 21.38 5.11 -12.83
N HIS A 97 22.01 3.96 -12.56
CA HIS A 97 23.20 3.50 -13.26
C HIS A 97 22.97 3.24 -14.76
N TYR A 98 21.76 2.82 -15.15
CA TYR A 98 21.40 2.65 -16.56
C TYR A 98 21.42 3.97 -17.34
N HIS A 99 21.02 5.08 -16.70
CA HIS A 99 21.01 6.41 -17.32
C HIS A 99 22.34 7.17 -17.15
N ASP A 100 23.04 6.94 -16.05
CA ASP A 100 24.32 7.58 -15.73
C ASP A 100 25.28 6.55 -15.10
N PRO A 101 26.33 6.11 -15.82
CA PRO A 101 27.26 5.09 -15.31
C PRO A 101 28.04 5.55 -14.07
N ASP A 102 28.08 6.86 -13.76
CA ASP A 102 28.71 7.37 -12.53
C ASP A 102 27.80 7.25 -11.30
N THR A 103 26.53 6.86 -11.48
CA THR A 103 25.64 6.54 -10.35
C THR A 103 26.07 5.22 -9.69
N VAL A 104 26.67 5.33 -8.50
CA VAL A 104 27.18 4.19 -7.71
C VAL A 104 26.40 3.92 -6.43
N ALA A 105 25.51 4.84 -6.05
CA ALA A 105 24.69 4.73 -4.84
C ALA A 105 23.31 5.33 -5.07
N ALA A 106 22.30 4.72 -4.46
CA ALA A 106 20.96 5.27 -4.35
C ALA A 106 20.50 5.17 -2.89
N ILE A 107 19.75 6.16 -2.45
CA ILE A 107 19.15 6.19 -1.12
C ILE A 107 17.66 6.45 -1.31
N VAL A 108 16.84 5.52 -0.84
CA VAL A 108 15.39 5.72 -0.74
C VAL A 108 15.08 6.13 0.69
N VAL A 109 14.61 7.37 0.86
CA VAL A 109 14.16 7.87 2.16
C VAL A 109 12.66 7.65 2.26
N ASN A 110 12.24 6.52 2.84
CA ASN A 110 10.85 6.32 3.23
C ASN A 110 10.58 7.12 4.49
N MET A 111 9.82 8.20 4.34
CA MET A 111 9.62 9.10 5.46
C MET A 111 8.46 8.70 6.38
N GLU A 112 7.64 7.72 5.99
CA GLU A 112 6.43 7.29 6.72
C GLU A 112 5.61 8.49 7.25
N TRP A 113 5.48 9.53 6.43
CA TRP A 113 4.90 10.82 6.84
C TRP A 113 3.46 10.73 7.33
N GLY A 114 2.74 9.65 7.05
CA GLY A 114 1.44 9.38 7.66
C GLY A 114 1.50 9.44 9.19
N ASN A 115 2.59 8.99 9.81
CA ASN A 115 2.80 9.04 11.26
C ASN A 115 3.43 10.35 11.76
N PHE A 116 3.51 11.38 10.92
CA PHE A 116 4.05 12.68 11.32
C PHE A 116 3.14 13.34 12.38
N TRP A 117 3.76 13.80 13.47
CA TRP A 117 3.11 14.57 14.52
C TRP A 117 3.82 15.91 14.71
N SER A 118 3.04 16.98 14.79
CA SER A 118 3.54 18.31 15.17
C SER A 118 2.45 19.09 15.87
N SER A 119 2.83 19.87 16.89
CA SER A 119 1.94 20.86 17.51
C SER A 119 1.48 21.96 16.54
N HIS A 120 2.16 22.08 15.39
CA HIS A 120 1.82 23.02 14.32
C HIS A 120 0.78 22.45 13.33
N LEU A 121 0.43 21.16 13.42
CA LEU A 121 -0.68 20.63 12.63
C LEU A 121 -1.98 21.28 13.12
N PRO A 122 -2.81 21.84 12.22
CA PRO A 122 -4.05 22.52 12.58
C PRO A 122 -5.16 21.52 12.93
N ARG A 123 -4.96 20.77 14.02
CA ARG A 123 -5.91 19.77 14.51
C ARG A 123 -7.09 20.45 15.19
N THR A 124 -8.28 20.13 14.73
CA THR A 124 -9.55 20.51 15.34
C THR A 124 -9.95 19.52 16.43
N SER A 125 -11.02 19.82 17.19
CA SER A 125 -11.59 18.86 18.13
C SER A 125 -12.07 17.57 17.44
N TYR A 126 -12.53 17.67 16.18
CA TYR A 126 -12.98 16.51 15.41
C TYR A 126 -11.84 15.55 15.07
N ASP A 127 -10.66 16.10 14.76
CA ASP A 127 -9.46 15.30 14.50
C ASP A 127 -8.99 14.58 15.77
N ILE A 128 -9.07 15.25 16.92
CA ILE A 128 -8.69 14.69 18.22
C ILE A 128 -9.64 13.56 18.62
N GLU A 129 -10.96 13.75 18.46
CA GLU A 129 -11.96 12.72 18.75
C GLU A 129 -11.83 11.52 17.80
N LEU A 130 -11.63 11.77 16.49
CA LEU A 130 -11.40 10.72 15.51
C LEU A 130 -10.16 9.89 15.85
N ASP A 131 -9.04 10.54 16.22
CA ASP A 131 -7.82 9.84 16.62
C ASP A 131 -8.05 8.98 17.86
N ALA A 132 -8.71 9.53 18.89
CA ALA A 132 -8.99 8.83 20.14
C ALA A 132 -9.90 7.61 19.96
N GLU A 133 -10.85 7.66 19.02
CA GLU A 133 -11.79 6.58 18.71
C GLU A 133 -11.26 5.60 17.65
N SER A 134 -10.14 5.92 16.99
CA SER A 134 -9.55 5.05 15.98
C SER A 134 -8.96 3.75 16.59
N PRO A 135 -8.79 2.68 15.79
CA PRO A 135 -8.12 1.46 16.24
C PRO A 135 -6.67 1.67 16.71
N ASN A 136 -6.05 2.78 16.29
CA ASN A 136 -4.64 3.10 16.50
C ASN A 136 -4.46 4.55 17.01
N PRO A 137 -4.90 4.89 18.24
CA PRO A 137 -4.80 6.25 18.75
C PRO A 137 -3.35 6.73 18.87
N ASN A 138 -3.08 8.00 18.56
CA ASN A 138 -1.74 8.60 18.49
C ASN A 138 -0.81 8.02 17.41
N ASP A 139 -1.29 7.12 16.56
CA ASP A 139 -0.59 6.69 15.35
C ASP A 139 -1.26 7.28 14.11
N GLN A 140 -0.48 7.43 13.04
CA GLN A 140 -0.92 7.91 11.74
C GLN A 140 -1.60 9.29 11.78
N GLY A 141 -1.12 10.19 12.63
CA GLY A 141 -1.75 11.48 12.90
C GLY A 141 -1.93 12.37 11.68
N PHE A 142 -0.90 12.46 10.84
CA PHE A 142 -1.00 13.22 9.60
C PHE A 142 -1.89 12.53 8.58
N GLU A 143 -1.81 11.19 8.46
CA GLU A 143 -2.69 10.41 7.57
C GLU A 143 -4.16 10.60 7.92
N LYS A 144 -4.51 10.61 9.21
CA LYS A 144 -5.86 10.87 9.71
C LYS A 144 -6.44 12.20 9.27
N MET A 145 -5.60 13.21 9.10
CA MET A 145 -6.01 14.54 8.66
C MET A 145 -6.19 14.67 7.14
N ILE A 146 -5.52 13.82 6.34
CA ILE A 146 -5.46 14.01 4.88
C ILE A 146 -6.07 12.88 4.07
N SER A 147 -6.15 11.66 4.61
CA SER A 147 -6.54 10.47 3.87
C SER A 147 -8.05 10.40 3.69
N GLY A 148 -8.49 10.04 2.49
CA GLY A 148 -9.90 9.86 2.15
C GLY A 148 -10.63 8.85 3.04
N MET A 149 -9.89 7.94 3.69
CA MET A 149 -10.45 7.01 4.68
C MET A 149 -11.09 7.74 5.87
N TYR A 150 -10.49 8.84 6.33
CA TYR A 150 -10.89 9.55 7.55
C TYR A 150 -11.69 10.83 7.27
N LEU A 151 -11.49 11.45 6.09
CA LEU A 151 -12.20 12.68 5.72
C LEU A 151 -13.73 12.54 5.80
N GLY A 152 -14.26 11.36 5.45
CA GLY A 152 -15.70 11.09 5.57
C GLY A 152 -16.20 11.15 7.02
N ASP A 153 -15.44 10.62 7.98
CA ASP A 153 -15.82 10.65 9.39
C ASP A 153 -15.65 12.04 10.01
N ILE A 154 -14.62 12.80 9.60
CA ILE A 154 -14.49 14.22 9.99
C ILE A 154 -15.71 15.02 9.55
N VAL A 155 -16.13 14.89 8.28
CA VAL A 155 -17.33 15.58 7.76
C VAL A 155 -18.57 15.13 8.52
N ARG A 156 -18.73 13.83 8.80
CA ARG A 156 -19.85 13.31 9.60
C ARG A 156 -19.89 13.97 10.99
N ARG A 157 -18.76 14.06 11.69
CA ARG A 157 -18.66 14.69 13.02
C ARG A 157 -19.03 16.17 12.98
N VAL A 158 -18.57 16.91 11.97
CA VAL A 158 -18.93 18.32 11.77
C VAL A 158 -20.44 18.46 11.57
N ILE A 159 -21.04 17.70 10.64
CA ILE A 159 -22.49 17.77 10.35
C ILE A 159 -23.30 17.35 11.57
N LEU A 160 -22.87 16.32 12.30
CA LEU A 160 -23.53 15.87 13.53
C LEU A 160 -23.54 16.98 14.57
N ARG A 161 -22.39 17.65 14.78
CA ARG A 161 -22.30 18.77 15.71
C ARG A 161 -23.19 19.94 15.28
N MET A 162 -23.15 20.33 14.01
CA MET A 162 -23.99 21.41 13.48
C MET A 162 -25.48 21.10 13.64
N SER A 163 -25.90 19.85 13.42
CA SER A 163 -27.30 19.43 13.58
C SER A 163 -27.77 19.43 15.02
N LEU A 164 -26.87 19.20 15.99
CA LEU A 164 -27.18 19.27 17.41
C LEU A 164 -27.24 20.71 17.94
N GLU A 165 -26.48 21.63 17.34
CA GLU A 165 -26.37 23.03 17.77
C GLU A 165 -27.29 23.99 16.99
N SER A 166 -27.85 23.55 15.86
CA SER A 166 -28.66 24.38 14.98
C SER A 166 -29.88 23.63 14.46
N GLU A 167 -31.00 24.35 14.31
CA GLU A 167 -32.22 23.83 13.68
C GLU A 167 -32.08 23.66 12.14
N MET A 168 -30.91 23.96 11.57
CA MET A 168 -30.68 24.02 10.12
C MET A 168 -31.03 22.73 9.36
N PHE A 169 -30.91 21.56 9.99
CA PHE A 169 -31.07 20.26 9.32
C PHE A 169 -32.37 19.52 9.66
N GLY A 170 -33.26 20.12 10.47
CA GLY A 170 -34.47 19.44 10.93
C GLY A 170 -34.15 18.21 11.81
N PRO A 171 -35.02 17.18 11.83
CA PRO A 171 -34.81 16.00 12.69
C PRO A 171 -33.52 15.24 12.34
N ILE A 172 -32.64 15.07 13.33
CA ILE A 172 -31.36 14.38 13.16
C ILE A 172 -31.58 12.91 12.78
N SER A 173 -31.00 12.48 11.67
CA SER A 173 -31.00 11.07 11.29
C SER A 173 -30.10 10.27 12.24
N SER A 174 -30.62 9.17 12.79
CA SER A 174 -29.84 8.23 13.60
C SER A 174 -28.62 7.66 12.87
N LYS A 175 -28.63 7.65 11.53
CA LYS A 175 -27.50 7.22 10.70
C LYS A 175 -26.26 8.10 10.84
N LEU A 176 -26.45 9.38 11.20
CA LEU A 176 -25.35 10.33 11.36
C LEU A 176 -24.56 10.09 12.65
N SER A 177 -25.18 9.42 13.63
CA SER A 177 -24.53 9.01 14.89
C SER A 177 -23.68 7.74 14.73
N THR A 178 -23.83 7.01 13.63
CA THR A 178 -23.03 5.81 13.36
C THR A 178 -21.67 6.21 12.80
N PRO A 179 -20.55 5.89 13.47
CA PRO A 179 -19.21 6.12 12.91
C PRO A 179 -19.03 5.35 11.60
N PHE A 180 -18.19 5.86 10.70
CA PHE A 180 -17.68 5.02 9.62
C PHE A 180 -16.85 3.90 10.25
N VAL A 181 -17.09 2.67 9.83
CA VAL A 181 -16.21 1.55 10.20
C VAL A 181 -14.90 1.77 9.46
N LEU A 182 -13.87 2.19 10.21
CA LEU A 182 -12.49 2.39 9.77
C LEU A 182 -11.71 1.07 9.84
#